data_AF-A0A2Z6NKM4-F1
#
_entry.id   AF-A0A2Z6NKM4-F1
#
_cell.length_a   1.000
_cell.length_b   1.000
_cell.length_c   1.000
_cell.angle_alpha   90.00
_cell.angle_beta   90.00
_cell.angle_gamma   90.00
#
_symmetry.space_group_name_H-M   'P 1'
#
loop_
_entity.id
_entity.type
_entity.pdbx_description
1 polymer ?
#
loop_
_entity_poly.entity_id
_entity_poly.type
_entity_poly.pdbx_seq_one_letter_code
_entity_poly.pdbx_strand_id
1 'polypeptide(L)'
;MRPFYMKYRIIVWYGELFLLKEVTQFKCGGISLGLSWAHVLGDPLSASDFINLWGQTLNNLSLKIPFNIPRSSPAPLKPGLEKDPVTVKRVDPVGDHWIPANSKKMNTFSFHITSSQMNNLQTQIWGSSDEQTPPFESLCAIIWRCIAQVREGLEPTTVTICRPNPNGRGNDIIGNDQLIFKVEAGNECSIIDTNLKILASMLVDQGIDERNQIEGVVEKDNGVTDFLVYGANLTFLDLEDVNVYDLKLKGQKPRFVYYTLQGVGDEGVVLVLPWSKDPNINDIDGKFVTIILPEDEMVKLKYELKMNV
;
A
#
# COMPACT_ATOMS: atom_id res chain seq x y z
N MET A 1 19.48 -3.51 -25.52
CA MET A 1 19.41 -3.48 -24.04
C MET A 1 18.45 -4.58 -23.60
N ARG A 2 18.79 -5.46 -22.63
CA ARG A 2 17.96 -6.61 -22.22
C ARG A 2 17.12 -6.24 -20.98
N PRO A 3 15.90 -6.78 -20.78
CA PRO A 3 14.99 -6.30 -19.74
C PRO A 3 15.42 -6.76 -18.33
N PHE A 4 15.42 -5.83 -17.38
CA PHE A 4 15.62 -6.06 -15.95
C PHE A 4 14.27 -5.92 -15.24
N TYR A 5 13.84 -6.91 -14.47
CA TYR A 5 12.59 -6.91 -13.73
C TYR A 5 12.89 -6.84 -12.24
N MET A 6 12.01 -6.20 -11.48
CA MET A 6 12.13 -6.14 -10.04
C MET A 6 10.82 -6.57 -9.40
N LYS A 7 10.94 -7.44 -8.40
CA LYS A 7 9.82 -7.95 -7.62
C LYS A 7 10.08 -7.58 -6.17
N TYR A 8 9.36 -6.61 -5.67
CA TYR A 8 9.22 -6.39 -4.25
C TYR A 8 8.12 -7.25 -3.71
N ARG A 9 8.41 -7.85 -2.57
CA ARG A 9 7.45 -8.52 -1.74
C ARG A 9 7.61 -7.86 -0.38
N ILE A 10 6.70 -6.98 0.03
CA ILE A 10 6.59 -6.77 1.46
C ILE A 10 5.97 -8.03 1.99
N ILE A 11 6.75 -8.72 2.78
CA ILE A 11 6.26 -9.90 3.44
C ILE A 11 6.17 -9.50 4.89
N VAL A 12 5.00 -9.69 5.52
CA VAL A 12 4.92 -9.65 6.99
C VAL A 12 5.55 -10.96 7.57
N TRP A 13 6.63 -11.49 6.97
CA TRP A 13 7.29 -12.81 7.19
C TRP A 13 8.63 -12.92 6.40
N TYR A 14 9.69 -13.63 6.78
CA TYR A 14 9.92 -15.09 6.85
C TYR A 14 10.80 -15.37 8.08
N GLY A 15 10.64 -16.54 8.72
CA GLY A 15 11.37 -16.92 9.94
C GLY A 15 12.88 -16.68 9.87
N GLU A 16 13.48 -16.34 11.02
CA GLU A 16 14.89 -15.96 11.28
C GLU A 16 15.53 -14.85 10.38
N LEU A 17 14.94 -14.49 9.22
CA LEU A 17 15.43 -13.44 8.32
C LEU A 17 14.36 -12.35 8.10
N PHE A 18 14.57 -11.21 8.76
CA PHE A 18 13.77 -9.99 8.55
C PHE A 18 13.91 -9.38 7.14
N LEU A 19 14.91 -9.83 6.38
CA LEU A 19 15.24 -9.33 5.06
C LEU A 19 15.80 -10.44 4.16
N LEU A 20 15.16 -10.70 3.03
CA LEU A 20 15.65 -11.66 2.03
C LEU A 20 15.89 -10.97 0.69
N LYS A 21 17.04 -11.24 0.08
CA LYS A 21 17.38 -10.79 -1.28
C LYS A 21 17.55 -12.00 -2.19
N GLU A 22 16.85 -12.01 -3.31
CA GLU A 22 16.94 -13.06 -4.32
C GLU A 22 17.34 -12.45 -5.67
N VAL A 23 18.31 -13.03 -6.36
CA VAL A 23 18.66 -12.63 -7.73
C VAL A 23 18.47 -13.83 -8.65
N THR A 24 17.58 -13.70 -9.63
CA THR A 24 17.29 -14.74 -10.61
C THR A 24 17.68 -14.26 -12.00
N GLN A 25 18.53 -15.03 -12.68
CA GLN A 25 18.91 -14.77 -14.08
C GLN A 25 18.12 -15.68 -15.02
N PHE A 26 17.40 -15.09 -15.97
CA PHE A 26 16.65 -15.83 -16.97
C PHE A 26 17.54 -16.26 -18.15
N LYS A 27 17.17 -17.36 -18.83
CA LYS A 27 17.91 -17.89 -19.99
C LYS A 27 18.09 -16.86 -21.13
N CYS A 28 17.15 -15.93 -21.28
CA CYS A 28 17.24 -14.83 -22.26
C CYS A 28 18.21 -13.71 -21.85
N GLY A 29 18.81 -13.80 -20.66
CA GLY A 29 19.72 -12.80 -20.09
C GLY A 29 19.01 -11.65 -19.36
N GLY A 30 17.70 -11.74 -19.14
CA GLY A 30 17.01 -10.85 -18.19
C GLY A 30 17.38 -11.20 -16.74
N ILE A 31 17.20 -10.25 -15.83
CA ILE A 31 17.47 -10.44 -14.39
C ILE A 31 16.21 -10.05 -13.63
N SER A 32 15.85 -10.81 -12.59
CA SER A 32 14.87 -10.46 -11.57
C SER A 32 15.56 -10.25 -10.23
N LEU A 33 15.23 -9.18 -9.53
CA LEU A 33 15.62 -8.95 -8.14
C LEU A 33 14.40 -9.03 -7.23
N GLY A 34 14.46 -9.93 -6.26
CA GLY A 34 13.50 -10.11 -5.18
C GLY A 34 13.96 -9.42 -3.91
N LEU A 35 13.11 -8.59 -3.30
CA LEU A 35 13.27 -8.14 -1.90
C LEU A 35 12.08 -8.62 -1.09
N SER A 36 12.35 -9.32 0.01
CA SER A 36 11.37 -9.59 1.06
C SER A 36 11.66 -8.71 2.27
N TRP A 37 10.67 -7.95 2.72
CA TRP A 37 10.83 -6.93 3.76
C TRP A 37 9.76 -7.06 4.84
N ALA A 38 10.19 -7.33 6.08
CA ALA A 38 9.32 -7.36 7.25
C ALA A 38 8.91 -5.94 7.66
N HIS A 39 7.60 -5.69 7.78
CA HIS A 39 7.05 -4.36 8.08
C HIS A 39 7.51 -3.82 9.45
N VAL A 40 7.90 -4.68 10.39
CA VAL A 40 8.54 -4.28 11.66
C VAL A 40 9.85 -3.50 11.48
N LEU A 41 10.57 -3.71 10.37
CA LEU A 41 11.77 -2.96 10.02
C LEU A 41 11.46 -1.55 9.53
N GLY A 42 10.27 -1.35 8.97
CA GLY A 42 9.83 -0.08 8.43
C GLY A 42 8.81 -0.23 7.33
N ASP A 43 8.31 0.90 6.87
CA ASP A 43 7.24 0.98 5.88
C ASP A 43 7.74 0.74 4.43
N PRO A 44 6.82 0.66 3.45
CA PRO A 44 7.17 0.64 2.02
C PRO A 44 8.18 1.70 1.55
N LEU A 45 8.16 2.90 2.13
CA LEU A 45 9.12 3.96 1.78
C LEU A 45 10.51 3.56 2.26
N SER A 46 10.66 3.15 3.52
CA SER A 46 11.90 2.62 4.08
C SER A 46 12.46 1.43 3.28
N ALA A 47 11.59 0.52 2.85
CA ALA A 47 11.99 -0.62 2.02
C ALA A 47 12.56 -0.17 0.65
N SER A 48 11.98 0.89 0.06
CA SER A 48 12.45 1.48 -1.19
C SER A 48 13.77 2.25 -1.02
N ASP A 49 13.94 2.97 0.08
CA ASP A 49 15.21 3.67 0.36
C ASP A 49 16.35 2.68 0.57
N PHE A 50 16.07 1.61 1.33
CA PHE A 50 17.03 0.54 1.57
C PHE A 50 17.53 -0.09 0.27
N ILE A 51 16.63 -0.42 -0.67
CA ILE A 51 17.03 -1.11 -1.89
C ILE A 51 17.79 -0.18 -2.85
N ASN A 52 17.43 1.10 -2.88
CA ASN A 52 18.10 2.12 -3.68
C ASN A 52 19.51 2.34 -3.17
N LEU A 53 19.68 2.46 -1.85
CA LEU A 53 20.99 2.54 -1.23
C LEU A 53 21.83 1.29 -1.51
N TRP A 54 21.21 0.10 -1.44
CA TRP A 54 21.89 -1.13 -1.77
C TRP A 54 22.42 -1.12 -3.22
N GLY A 55 21.62 -0.63 -4.17
CA GLY A 55 22.08 -0.42 -5.55
C GLY A 55 23.22 0.59 -5.67
N GLN A 56 23.17 1.70 -4.92
CA GLN A 56 24.25 2.69 -4.90
C GLN A 56 25.56 2.08 -4.38
N THR A 57 25.48 1.31 -3.30
CA THR A 57 26.62 0.61 -2.71
C THR A 57 27.27 -0.34 -3.70
N LEU A 58 26.46 -1.12 -4.43
CA LEU A 58 26.95 -2.05 -5.45
C LEU A 58 27.61 -1.36 -6.66
N ASN A 59 27.29 -0.08 -6.90
CA ASN A 59 27.94 0.72 -7.95
C ASN A 59 29.17 1.48 -7.45
N ASN A 60 29.70 1.18 -6.26
CA ASN A 60 30.83 1.87 -5.62
C ASN A 60 30.60 3.39 -5.43
N LEU A 61 29.33 3.83 -5.33
CA LEU A 61 29.03 5.20 -4.96
C LEU A 61 29.32 5.37 -3.46
N SER A 62 30.04 6.43 -3.09
CA SER A 62 30.37 6.72 -1.69
C SER A 62 29.09 6.85 -0.87
N LEU A 63 28.93 5.95 0.09
CA LEU A 63 27.84 5.97 1.04
C LEU A 63 27.98 7.19 1.96
N LYS A 64 27.12 8.21 1.79
CA LYS A 64 26.88 9.20 2.84
C LYS A 64 25.83 8.57 3.77
N ILE A 65 26.24 7.84 4.79
CA ILE A 65 25.31 7.20 5.72
C ILE A 65 25.58 7.70 7.13
N PRO A 66 24.55 8.27 7.77
CA PRO A 66 24.26 7.97 9.15
C PRO A 66 22.84 7.38 9.21
N PHE A 67 22.69 6.06 9.12
CA PHE A 67 21.42 5.43 9.45
C PHE A 67 21.24 5.52 10.96
N ASN A 68 20.37 6.42 11.39
CA ASN A 68 19.91 6.41 12.77
C ASN A 68 18.66 5.54 12.83
N ILE A 69 18.78 4.39 13.48
CA ILE A 69 17.60 3.67 13.96
C ILE A 69 16.97 4.59 15.01
N PRO A 70 15.76 5.11 14.78
CA PRO A 70 15.14 5.92 15.78
C PRO A 70 14.82 5.03 16.97
N ARG A 71 15.43 5.31 18.13
CA ARG A 71 14.87 4.85 19.38
C ARG A 71 13.64 5.69 19.62
N SER A 72 12.46 5.08 19.57
CA SER A 72 11.23 5.70 20.06
C SER A 72 11.52 6.16 21.49
N SER A 73 11.58 7.46 21.71
CA SER A 73 11.37 8.02 23.04
C SER A 73 9.87 8.23 23.14
N PRO A 74 9.15 7.49 24.00
CA PRO A 74 7.73 7.72 24.19
C PRO A 74 7.56 9.16 24.66
N ALA A 75 6.92 10.01 23.87
CA ALA A 75 6.35 11.21 24.42
C ALA A 75 5.11 10.75 25.20
N PRO A 76 5.02 10.98 26.52
CA PRO A 76 3.89 10.49 27.28
C PRO A 76 2.60 11.11 26.75
N LEU A 77 1.80 10.32 26.04
CA LEU A 77 0.45 10.70 25.67
C LEU A 77 -0.39 10.77 26.95
N LYS A 78 -1.17 11.83 27.08
CA LYS A 78 -2.17 11.93 28.15
C LYS A 78 -3.22 10.84 27.88
N PRO A 79 -3.59 10.00 28.85
CA PRO A 79 -4.64 9.01 28.65
C PRO A 79 -5.96 9.74 28.40
N GLY A 80 -6.31 9.88 27.12
CA GLY A 80 -7.62 10.29 26.67
C GLY A 80 -8.57 9.10 26.76
N LEU A 81 -9.82 9.39 27.09
CA LEU A 81 -10.93 8.45 27.10
C LEU A 81 -11.37 8.19 25.64
N GLU A 82 -10.44 7.79 24.78
CA GLU A 82 -10.70 7.59 23.35
C GLU A 82 -11.12 6.15 23.07
N LYS A 83 -12.04 5.99 22.11
CA LYS A 83 -12.45 4.69 21.60
C LYS A 83 -11.25 4.01 20.92
N ASP A 84 -11.21 2.69 20.97
CA ASP A 84 -10.19 1.92 20.26
C ASP A 84 -10.23 2.28 18.75
N PRO A 85 -9.06 2.45 18.10
CA PRO A 85 -8.97 2.78 16.68
C PRO A 85 -9.59 1.68 15.83
N VAL A 86 -10.31 2.06 14.78
CA VAL A 86 -11.02 1.12 13.89
C VAL A 86 -10.10 0.62 12.78
N THR A 87 -9.05 1.39 12.46
CA THR A 87 -8.04 1.07 11.44
C THR A 87 -7.13 -0.11 11.80
N VAL A 88 -7.20 -0.61 13.04
CA VAL A 88 -6.48 -1.80 13.49
C VAL A 88 -7.43 -2.86 14.04
N LYS A 89 -7.09 -4.12 13.78
CA LYS A 89 -7.80 -5.28 14.32
C LYS A 89 -6.85 -6.05 15.24
N ARG A 90 -7.28 -6.28 16.48
CA ARG A 90 -6.59 -7.20 17.39
C ARG A 90 -6.63 -8.61 16.81
N VAL A 91 -5.49 -9.28 16.81
CA VAL A 91 -5.38 -10.68 16.37
C VAL A 91 -4.83 -11.55 17.49
N ASP A 92 -5.07 -12.86 17.38
CA ASP A 92 -4.41 -13.82 18.27
C ASP A 92 -2.89 -13.71 18.10
N PRO A 93 -2.10 -14.01 19.15
CA PRO A 93 -0.65 -13.93 19.08
C PRO A 93 -0.12 -14.68 17.86
N VAL A 94 0.49 -13.95 16.93
CA VAL A 94 0.99 -14.55 15.67
C VAL A 94 2.32 -15.27 15.90
N GLY A 95 2.94 -15.07 17.07
CA GLY A 95 4.23 -15.65 17.44
C GLY A 95 5.29 -15.38 16.36
N ASP A 96 6.16 -16.36 16.12
CA ASP A 96 7.22 -16.22 15.12
C ASP A 96 6.72 -16.25 13.65
N HIS A 97 5.42 -16.44 13.44
CA HIS A 97 4.86 -16.51 12.09
C HIS A 97 4.52 -15.13 11.53
N TRP A 98 4.31 -14.10 12.37
CA TRP A 98 4.02 -12.70 12.01
C TRP A 98 2.91 -12.49 10.96
N ILE A 99 2.15 -13.54 10.64
CA ILE A 99 1.06 -13.54 9.68
C ILE A 99 -0.22 -13.86 10.44
N PRO A 100 -1.25 -13.00 10.37
CA PRO A 100 -2.54 -13.34 10.96
C PRO A 100 -3.16 -14.54 10.25
N ALA A 101 -3.82 -15.40 11.01
CA ALA A 101 -4.64 -16.44 10.43
C ALA A 101 -5.86 -15.78 9.77
N ASN A 102 -5.96 -15.90 8.44
CA ASN A 102 -7.14 -15.47 7.72
C ASN A 102 -8.22 -16.55 7.77
N SER A 103 -9.47 -16.11 7.85
CA SER A 103 -10.60 -17.02 7.71
C SER A 103 -10.85 -17.40 6.23
N LYS A 104 -10.39 -16.55 5.30
CA LYS A 104 -10.56 -16.73 3.86
C LYS A 104 -9.24 -16.95 3.13
N LYS A 105 -9.29 -17.71 2.04
CA LYS A 105 -8.16 -17.84 1.12
C LYS A 105 -8.05 -16.58 0.27
N MET A 106 -6.91 -15.89 0.37
CA MET A 106 -6.67 -14.65 -0.36
C MET A 106 -6.11 -14.92 -1.75
N ASN A 107 -6.47 -14.08 -2.70
CA ASN A 107 -5.95 -14.08 -4.07
C ASN A 107 -5.43 -12.69 -4.44
N THR A 108 -4.50 -12.63 -5.39
CA THR A 108 -3.92 -11.37 -5.87
C THR A 108 -4.26 -11.16 -7.34
N PHE A 109 -4.67 -9.93 -7.67
CA PHE A 109 -4.90 -9.50 -9.04
C PHE A 109 -4.25 -8.15 -9.27
N SER A 110 -3.53 -8.01 -10.37
CA SER A 110 -2.89 -6.74 -10.71
C SER A 110 -3.17 -6.36 -12.15
N PHE A 111 -3.25 -5.06 -12.40
CA PHE A 111 -3.47 -4.50 -13.73
C PHE A 111 -2.82 -3.12 -13.85
N HIS A 112 -2.52 -2.74 -15.10
CA HIS A 112 -2.03 -1.41 -15.43
C HIS A 112 -3.22 -0.53 -15.82
N ILE A 113 -3.34 0.65 -15.21
CA ILE A 113 -4.26 1.71 -15.62
C ILE A 113 -3.46 2.81 -16.29
N THR A 114 -3.74 3.05 -17.57
CA THR A 114 -3.02 4.07 -18.34
C THR A 114 -3.42 5.49 -17.92
N SER A 115 -2.56 6.48 -18.16
CA SER A 115 -2.88 7.89 -17.89
C SER A 115 -4.14 8.35 -18.65
N SER A 116 -4.40 7.81 -19.84
CA SER A 116 -5.65 8.09 -20.57
C SER A 116 -6.88 7.50 -19.88
N GLN A 117 -6.81 6.26 -19.38
CA GLN A 117 -7.92 5.67 -18.61
C GLN A 117 -8.17 6.43 -17.31
N MET A 118 -7.10 6.86 -16.64
CA MET A 118 -7.22 7.67 -15.43
C MET A 118 -7.89 9.02 -15.69
N ASN A 119 -7.49 9.73 -16.76
CA ASN A 119 -8.12 10.99 -17.15
C ASN A 119 -9.59 10.80 -17.53
N ASN A 120 -9.92 9.70 -18.23
CA ASN A 120 -11.31 9.36 -18.55
C ASN A 120 -12.12 9.10 -17.29
N LEU A 121 -11.58 8.37 -16.31
CA LEU A 121 -12.22 8.12 -15.03
C LEU A 121 -12.49 9.45 -14.29
N GLN A 122 -11.50 10.33 -14.17
CA GLN A 122 -11.69 11.64 -13.53
C GLN A 122 -12.75 12.48 -14.25
N THR A 123 -12.76 12.47 -15.60
CA THR A 123 -13.77 13.15 -16.41
C THR A 123 -15.17 12.55 -16.19
N GLN A 124 -15.30 11.24 -15.99
CA GLN A 124 -16.59 10.61 -15.67
C GLN A 124 -17.11 11.04 -14.29
N ILE A 125 -16.21 11.25 -13.32
CA ILE A 125 -16.58 11.64 -11.95
C ILE A 125 -16.92 13.13 -11.86
N TRP A 126 -16.10 13.99 -12.47
CA TRP A 126 -16.16 15.46 -12.28
C TRP A 126 -16.68 16.22 -13.50
N GLY A 127 -16.85 15.56 -14.65
CA GLY A 127 -17.16 16.21 -15.91
C GLY A 127 -16.00 17.08 -16.40
N SER A 128 -16.31 18.18 -17.09
CA SER A 128 -15.33 19.18 -17.52
C SER A 128 -15.02 20.24 -16.45
N SER A 129 -15.22 19.91 -15.16
CA SER A 129 -14.96 20.84 -14.06
C SER A 129 -13.46 20.98 -13.79
N ASP A 130 -13.05 22.19 -13.38
CA ASP A 130 -11.71 22.48 -12.87
C ASP A 130 -11.50 21.91 -11.46
N GLU A 131 -12.58 21.67 -10.70
CA GLU A 131 -12.52 20.96 -9.42
C GLU A 131 -12.42 19.46 -9.69
N GLN A 132 -11.33 18.83 -9.26
CA GLN A 132 -11.12 17.39 -9.37
C GLN A 132 -10.43 16.86 -8.12
N THR A 133 -10.88 15.70 -7.65
CA THR A 133 -10.14 14.91 -6.67
C THR A 133 -8.84 14.39 -7.28
N PRO A 134 -7.80 14.16 -6.47
CA PRO A 134 -6.57 13.60 -6.99
C PRO A 134 -6.81 12.22 -7.63
N PRO A 135 -5.93 11.78 -8.54
CA PRO A 135 -6.18 10.55 -9.30
C PRO A 135 -6.18 9.28 -8.42
N PHE A 136 -5.50 9.30 -7.27
CA PHE A 136 -5.53 8.20 -6.29
C PHE A 136 -6.95 7.98 -5.74
N GLU A 137 -7.55 9.03 -5.19
CA GLU A 137 -8.87 8.98 -4.56
C GLU A 137 -9.96 8.69 -5.59
N SER A 138 -9.82 9.22 -6.81
CA SER A 138 -10.73 8.94 -7.92
C SER A 138 -10.75 7.45 -8.27
N LEU A 139 -9.57 6.82 -8.35
CA LEU A 139 -9.43 5.38 -8.56
C LEU A 139 -9.95 4.56 -7.37
N CYS A 140 -9.62 4.97 -6.15
CA CYS A 140 -10.06 4.28 -4.95
C CYS A 140 -11.58 4.34 -4.80
N ALA A 141 -12.23 5.45 -5.15
CA ALA A 141 -13.68 5.60 -5.11
C ALA A 141 -14.41 4.60 -6.02
N ILE A 142 -13.93 4.39 -7.24
CA ILE A 142 -14.54 3.40 -8.14
C ILE A 142 -14.27 1.97 -7.69
N ILE A 143 -13.05 1.67 -7.23
CA ILE A 143 -12.72 0.34 -6.69
C ILE A 143 -13.53 0.04 -5.43
N TRP A 144 -13.71 1.03 -4.55
CA TRP A 144 -14.52 0.93 -3.34
C TRP A 144 -15.95 0.52 -3.67
N ARG A 145 -16.58 1.20 -4.64
CA ARG A 145 -17.91 0.83 -5.12
C ARG A 145 -17.96 -0.56 -5.75
N CYS A 146 -17.00 -0.90 -6.60
CA CYS A 146 -16.95 -2.24 -7.21
C CYS A 146 -16.87 -3.34 -6.14
N ILE A 147 -16.09 -3.11 -5.07
CA ILE A 147 -15.99 -4.05 -3.95
C ILE A 147 -17.31 -4.08 -3.15
N ALA A 148 -17.95 -2.94 -2.92
CA ALA A 148 -19.26 -2.87 -2.28
C ALA A 148 -20.32 -3.67 -3.07
N GLN A 149 -20.33 -3.58 -4.40
CA GLN A 149 -21.21 -4.36 -5.28
C GLN A 149 -20.93 -5.87 -5.16
N VAL A 150 -19.67 -6.28 -5.09
CA VAL A 150 -19.28 -7.68 -4.91
C VAL A 150 -19.73 -8.23 -3.54
N ARG A 151 -19.74 -7.36 -2.52
CA ARG A 151 -20.09 -7.67 -1.12
C ARG A 151 -21.50 -7.21 -0.75
N GLU A 152 -22.46 -7.34 -1.66
CA GLU A 152 -23.85 -6.92 -1.44
C GLU A 152 -24.38 -7.30 -0.04
N GLY A 153 -24.88 -6.30 0.71
CA GLY A 153 -25.36 -6.47 2.10
C GLY A 153 -24.29 -6.46 3.19
N LEU A 154 -23.00 -6.47 2.83
CA LEU A 154 -21.83 -6.33 3.70
C LEU A 154 -20.88 -5.26 3.12
N GLU A 155 -21.45 -4.12 2.75
CA GLU A 155 -20.71 -3.01 2.16
C GLU A 155 -19.61 -2.53 3.13
N PRO A 156 -18.38 -2.29 2.64
CA PRO A 156 -17.32 -1.74 3.49
C PRO A 156 -17.58 -0.24 3.73
N THR A 157 -18.40 0.11 4.72
CA THR A 157 -18.73 1.51 5.05
C THR A 157 -17.55 2.26 5.67
N THR A 158 -16.58 1.55 6.24
CA THR A 158 -15.31 2.10 6.70
C THR A 158 -14.16 1.56 5.85
N VAL A 159 -13.27 2.46 5.43
CA VAL A 159 -12.04 2.13 4.72
C VAL A 159 -10.84 2.78 5.39
N THR A 160 -9.67 2.18 5.19
CA THR A 160 -8.41 2.69 5.71
C THR A 160 -7.56 3.19 4.56
N ILE A 161 -7.04 4.41 4.64
CA ILE A 161 -6.08 4.95 3.68
C ILE A 161 -4.71 5.02 4.34
N CYS A 162 -3.72 4.38 3.73
CA CYS A 162 -2.34 4.44 4.14
C CYS A 162 -1.52 5.16 3.06
N ARG A 163 -0.71 6.15 3.46
CA ARG A 163 0.18 6.87 2.52
C ARG A 163 1.48 7.31 3.20
N PRO A 164 2.57 7.55 2.44
CA PRO A 164 3.80 8.10 2.99
C PRO A 164 3.53 9.44 3.69
N ASN A 165 4.19 9.68 4.82
CA ASN A 165 4.16 10.99 5.47
C ASN A 165 5.06 11.97 4.70
N PRO A 166 4.52 13.05 4.10
CA PRO A 166 5.33 14.01 3.33
C PRO A 166 6.27 14.82 4.23
N ASN A 167 5.92 14.97 5.51
CA ASN A 167 6.75 15.57 6.55
C ASN A 167 7.51 14.50 7.34
N GLY A 168 7.66 13.31 6.75
CA GLY A 168 8.26 12.16 7.40
C GLY A 168 9.67 12.46 7.86
N ARG A 169 10.16 11.60 8.76
CA ARG A 169 11.52 11.72 9.30
C ARG A 169 12.54 11.89 8.16
N GLY A 170 13.48 12.82 8.31
CA GLY A 170 14.51 13.06 7.29
C GLY A 170 15.19 11.76 6.86
N ASN A 171 15.69 11.73 5.61
CA ASN A 171 16.20 10.57 4.83
C ASN A 171 17.14 9.56 5.54
N ASP A 172 17.53 9.81 6.79
CA ASP A 172 18.48 9.07 7.60
C ASP A 172 17.82 8.09 8.59
N ILE A 173 16.49 8.05 8.66
CA ILE A 173 15.75 7.28 9.67
C ILE A 173 14.91 6.17 9.02
N ILE A 174 15.29 4.91 9.25
CA ILE A 174 14.50 3.73 8.87
C ILE A 174 13.44 3.47 9.93
N GLY A 175 12.18 3.28 9.53
CA GLY A 175 11.10 2.93 10.44
C GLY A 175 9.72 3.02 9.80
N ASN A 176 8.68 2.98 10.63
CA ASN A 176 7.30 3.17 10.21
C ASN A 176 6.87 4.60 10.50
N ASP A 177 6.52 5.35 9.45
CA ASP A 177 5.99 6.71 9.56
C ASP A 177 4.87 6.96 8.54
N GLN A 178 4.16 5.90 8.12
CA GLN A 178 3.01 6.04 7.24
C GLN A 178 1.87 6.74 7.96
N LEU A 179 1.20 7.65 7.27
CA LEU A 179 -0.07 8.19 7.70
C LEU A 179 -1.14 7.10 7.56
N ILE A 180 -2.00 6.96 8.57
CA ILE A 180 -3.08 5.98 8.60
C ILE A 180 -4.39 6.73 8.88
N PHE A 181 -5.20 6.87 7.84
CA PHE A 181 -6.48 7.57 7.92
C PHE A 181 -7.64 6.58 7.93
N LYS A 182 -8.62 6.83 8.79
CA LYS A 182 -9.96 6.26 8.69
C LYS A 182 -10.84 7.16 7.84
N VAL A 183 -11.57 6.57 6.90
CA VAL A 183 -12.69 7.22 6.20
C VAL A 183 -13.93 6.37 6.42
N GLU A 184 -15.00 6.99 6.89
CA GLU A 184 -16.24 6.32 7.26
C GLU A 184 -17.43 6.98 6.56
N ALA A 185 -18.18 6.17 5.82
CA ALA A 185 -19.48 6.55 5.30
C ALA A 185 -20.51 6.52 6.43
N GLY A 186 -21.35 7.55 6.52
CA GLY A 186 -22.43 7.59 7.51
C GLY A 186 -23.37 6.38 7.40
N ASN A 187 -23.99 5.98 8.52
CA ASN A 187 -24.78 4.75 8.61
C ASN A 187 -25.94 4.62 7.62
N GLU A 188 -26.44 5.73 7.05
CA GLU A 188 -27.52 5.75 6.05
C GLU A 188 -27.00 5.80 4.60
N CYS A 189 -25.68 5.82 4.42
CA CYS A 189 -25.02 5.93 3.12
C CYS A 189 -24.74 4.55 2.53
N SER A 190 -25.35 4.22 1.39
CA SER A 190 -24.93 3.05 0.58
C SER A 190 -23.78 3.45 -0.33
N ILE A 191 -22.66 2.75 -0.24
CA ILE A 191 -21.48 2.92 -1.10
C ILE A 191 -21.83 2.61 -2.55
N ILE A 192 -22.72 1.63 -2.79
CA ILE A 192 -23.14 1.21 -4.12
C ILE A 192 -23.89 2.35 -4.84
N ASP A 193 -24.85 2.96 -4.16
CA ASP A 193 -25.73 3.98 -4.75
C ASP A 193 -25.16 5.40 -4.69
N THR A 194 -24.15 5.64 -3.84
CA THR A 194 -23.55 6.97 -3.68
C THR A 194 -22.85 7.42 -4.95
N ASN A 195 -22.93 8.72 -5.28
CA ASN A 195 -22.24 9.28 -6.44
C ASN A 195 -20.70 9.18 -6.29
N LEU A 196 -19.97 8.87 -7.38
CA LEU A 196 -18.50 8.73 -7.33
C LEU A 196 -17.81 10.00 -6.85
N LYS A 197 -18.37 11.17 -7.20
CA LYS A 197 -17.84 12.47 -6.77
C LYS A 197 -17.86 12.57 -5.25
N ILE A 198 -18.95 12.12 -4.62
CA ILE A 198 -19.09 12.12 -3.15
C ILE A 198 -18.08 11.14 -2.54
N LEU A 199 -18.01 9.89 -3.05
CA LEU A 199 -17.05 8.90 -2.53
C LEU A 199 -15.60 9.40 -2.66
N ALA A 200 -15.23 9.98 -3.80
CA ALA A 200 -13.89 10.50 -4.02
C ALA A 200 -13.58 11.69 -3.10
N SER A 201 -14.53 12.62 -2.92
CA SER A 201 -14.39 13.72 -1.96
C SER A 201 -14.27 13.23 -0.52
N MET A 202 -15.01 12.18 -0.11
CA MET A 202 -14.87 11.59 1.22
C MET A 202 -13.45 11.09 1.49
N LEU A 203 -12.84 10.43 0.50
CA LEU A 203 -11.47 9.93 0.61
C LEU A 203 -10.42 11.05 0.74
N VAL A 204 -10.72 12.26 0.27
CA VAL A 204 -9.85 13.44 0.42
C VAL A 204 -10.11 14.17 1.74
N ASP A 205 -11.37 14.48 2.02
CA ASP A 205 -11.74 15.52 3.00
C ASP A 205 -12.11 14.96 4.38
N GLN A 206 -12.49 13.68 4.46
CA GLN A 206 -13.06 13.08 5.68
C GLN A 206 -12.11 12.11 6.39
N GLY A 207 -10.84 12.05 5.96
CA GLY A 207 -9.82 11.23 6.60
C GLY A 207 -9.51 11.69 8.03
N ILE A 208 -9.65 10.79 9.00
CA ILE A 208 -9.24 11.00 10.39
C ILE A 208 -7.93 10.24 10.62
N ASP A 209 -6.83 10.95 10.94
CA ASP A 209 -5.55 10.33 11.29
C ASP A 209 -5.68 9.59 12.63
N GLU A 210 -5.55 8.26 12.62
CA GLU A 210 -5.70 7.40 13.80
C GLU A 210 -4.36 6.98 14.44
N ARG A 211 -3.21 7.53 14.00
CA ARG A 211 -1.89 7.09 14.50
C ARG A 211 -1.72 7.23 16.00
N ASN A 212 -2.15 8.35 16.58
CA ASN A 212 -2.03 8.58 18.02
C ASN A 212 -2.87 7.57 18.82
N GLN A 213 -4.04 7.19 18.31
CA GLN A 213 -4.90 6.16 18.92
C GLN A 213 -4.25 4.79 18.81
N ILE A 214 -3.66 4.46 17.65
CA ILE A 214 -2.93 3.21 17.43
C ILE A 214 -1.75 3.11 18.41
N GLU A 215 -0.93 4.15 18.52
CA GLU A 215 0.17 4.20 19.49
C GLU A 215 -0.36 3.99 20.92
N GLY A 216 -1.43 4.69 21.30
CA GLY A 216 -2.04 4.56 22.62
C GLY A 216 -2.51 3.14 22.96
N VAL A 217 -3.10 2.40 22.00
CA VAL A 217 -3.54 1.01 22.26
C VAL A 217 -2.39 0.02 22.26
N VAL A 218 -1.34 0.23 21.47
CA VAL A 218 -0.13 -0.61 21.48
C VAL A 218 0.68 -0.40 22.76
N GLU A 219 0.78 0.83 23.24
CA GLU A 219 1.50 1.15 24.49
C GLU A 219 0.77 0.65 25.75
N LYS A 220 -0.57 0.53 25.70
CA LYS A 220 -1.40 0.15 26.84
C LYS A 220 -1.03 -1.19 27.48
N ASP A 221 -0.51 -2.13 26.70
CA ASP A 221 -0.07 -3.44 27.20
C ASP A 221 1.42 -3.73 26.95
N ASN A 222 2.21 -2.67 26.72
CA ASN A 222 3.63 -2.76 26.38
C ASN A 222 3.92 -3.57 25.10
N GLY A 223 3.03 -3.52 24.10
CA GLY A 223 3.22 -4.19 22.82
C GLY A 223 3.11 -5.71 22.90
N VAL A 224 2.34 -6.22 23.86
CA VAL A 224 2.08 -7.66 23.99
C VAL A 224 1.00 -8.12 23.01
N THR A 225 0.03 -7.25 22.72
CA THR A 225 -1.03 -7.56 21.76
C THR A 225 -0.55 -7.32 20.33
N ASP A 226 -0.82 -8.29 19.46
CA ASP A 226 -0.61 -8.17 18.03
C ASP A 226 -1.81 -7.49 17.35
N PHE A 227 -1.50 -6.59 16.43
CA PHE A 227 -2.49 -5.84 15.64
C PHE A 227 -2.25 -6.02 14.15
N LEU A 228 -3.35 -6.09 13.42
CA LEU A 228 -3.39 -6.06 11.97
C LEU A 228 -3.87 -4.69 11.51
N VAL A 229 -3.16 -4.06 10.57
CA VAL A 229 -3.58 -2.82 9.91
C VAL A 229 -4.17 -3.14 8.53
N TYR A 230 -3.35 -3.71 7.64
CA TYR A 230 -3.74 -3.97 6.25
C TYR A 230 -4.77 -5.08 6.16
N GLY A 231 -6.00 -4.73 5.77
CA GLY A 231 -7.13 -5.64 5.75
C GLY A 231 -7.83 -5.81 7.10
N ALA A 232 -7.58 -4.93 8.07
CA ALA A 232 -8.48 -4.75 9.22
C ALA A 232 -9.83 -4.19 8.77
N ASN A 233 -9.78 -3.17 7.91
CA ASN A 233 -10.83 -2.75 6.99
C ASN A 233 -10.30 -2.85 5.55
N LEU A 234 -11.16 -2.65 4.56
CA LEU A 234 -10.71 -2.49 3.18
C LEU A 234 -9.69 -1.35 3.14
N THR A 235 -8.45 -1.68 2.78
CA THR A 235 -7.33 -0.74 2.87
C THR A 235 -6.89 -0.26 1.49
N PHE A 236 -6.79 1.04 1.29
CA PHE A 236 -6.17 1.67 0.13
C PHE A 236 -4.77 2.16 0.49
N LEU A 237 -3.75 1.57 -0.12
CA LEU A 237 -2.35 1.90 0.11
C LEU A 237 -1.82 2.70 -1.08
N ASP A 238 -1.62 4.00 -0.85
CA ASP A 238 -0.99 4.92 -1.79
C ASP A 238 0.53 4.72 -1.74
N LEU A 239 1.12 4.29 -2.84
CA LEU A 239 2.56 4.12 -2.99
C LEU A 239 3.08 4.91 -4.19
N GLU A 240 2.31 5.86 -4.73
CA GLU A 240 2.61 6.55 -5.99
C GLU A 240 3.94 7.32 -5.94
N ASP A 241 4.26 7.87 -4.78
CA ASP A 241 5.49 8.62 -4.53
C ASP A 241 6.66 7.75 -4.01
N VAL A 242 6.45 6.43 -3.86
CA VAL A 242 7.50 5.53 -3.39
C VAL A 242 8.50 5.25 -4.51
N ASN A 243 9.77 5.56 -4.26
CA ASN A 243 10.81 5.52 -5.27
C ASN A 243 11.35 4.10 -5.54
N VAL A 244 10.59 3.30 -6.27
CA VAL A 244 10.97 1.90 -6.56
C VAL A 244 11.77 1.71 -7.86
N TYR A 245 11.78 2.71 -8.75
CA TYR A 245 12.43 2.64 -10.08
C TYR A 245 13.81 3.31 -10.15
N ASP A 246 14.26 3.99 -9.08
CA ASP A 246 15.62 4.58 -9.05
C ASP A 246 16.73 3.62 -8.68
N LEU A 247 16.40 2.37 -8.34
CA LEU A 247 17.40 1.33 -8.21
C LEU A 247 18.24 1.30 -9.47
N LYS A 248 19.56 1.46 -9.32
CA LYS A 248 20.51 1.27 -10.41
C LYS A 248 21.40 0.10 -10.08
N LEU A 249 21.42 -0.91 -10.94
CA LEU A 249 22.39 -2.00 -10.88
C LEU A 249 23.23 -1.98 -12.14
N LYS A 250 24.54 -1.73 -12.00
CA LYS A 250 25.47 -1.58 -13.13
C LYS A 250 24.96 -0.56 -14.17
N GLY A 251 24.36 0.53 -13.70
CA GLY A 251 23.78 1.58 -14.53
C GLY A 251 22.43 1.27 -15.16
N GLN A 252 21.81 0.11 -14.88
CA GLN A 252 20.48 -0.24 -15.39
C GLN A 252 19.39 -0.02 -14.34
N LYS A 253 18.25 0.53 -14.76
CA LYS A 253 17.04 0.68 -13.95
C LYS A 253 16.07 -0.48 -14.16
N PRO A 254 15.20 -0.82 -13.18
CA PRO A 254 14.10 -1.75 -13.37
C PRO A 254 13.23 -1.33 -14.56
N ARG A 255 12.93 -2.28 -15.44
CA ARG A 255 11.91 -2.13 -16.48
C ARG A 255 10.52 -2.17 -15.89
N PHE A 256 10.32 -3.02 -14.88
CA PHE A 256 9.03 -3.21 -14.23
C PHE A 256 9.25 -3.56 -12.76
N VAL A 257 8.39 -2.99 -11.91
CA VAL A 257 8.35 -3.24 -10.48
C VAL A 257 7.00 -3.86 -10.12
N TYR A 258 7.06 -5.04 -9.50
CA TYR A 258 5.88 -5.67 -8.88
C TYR A 258 5.96 -5.55 -7.36
N TYR A 259 4.87 -5.16 -6.71
CA TYR A 259 4.76 -5.10 -5.25
C TYR A 259 3.60 -5.97 -4.78
N THR A 260 3.78 -6.70 -3.68
CA THR A 260 2.70 -7.50 -3.08
C THR A 260 2.90 -7.61 -1.58
N LEU A 261 1.81 -7.92 -0.88
CA LEU A 261 1.74 -8.05 0.57
C LEU A 261 1.39 -9.50 0.95
N GLN A 262 1.95 -9.97 2.06
CA GLN A 262 1.47 -11.18 2.75
C GLN A 262 0.82 -10.80 4.07
N GLY A 263 -0.03 -11.67 4.62
CA GLY A 263 -0.71 -11.40 5.89
C GLY A 263 -1.74 -10.28 5.83
N VAL A 264 -2.29 -10.01 4.64
CA VAL A 264 -3.41 -9.09 4.45
C VAL A 264 -4.65 -9.72 5.07
N GLY A 265 -5.38 -8.99 5.92
CA GLY A 265 -6.62 -9.46 6.52
C GLY A 265 -7.76 -9.70 5.52
N ASP A 266 -8.82 -10.34 6.00
CA ASP A 266 -9.97 -10.78 5.19
C ASP A 266 -10.67 -9.63 4.44
N GLU A 267 -10.56 -8.38 4.94
CA GLU A 267 -11.14 -7.21 4.28
C GLU A 267 -10.37 -6.76 3.03
N GLY A 268 -9.10 -7.17 2.90
CA GLY A 268 -8.28 -6.95 1.73
C GLY A 268 -7.58 -5.60 1.64
N VAL A 269 -6.76 -5.46 0.60
CA VAL A 269 -5.96 -4.26 0.33
C VAL A 269 -5.85 -3.99 -1.17
N VAL A 270 -5.80 -2.71 -1.51
CA VAL A 270 -5.58 -2.19 -2.86
C VAL A 270 -4.32 -1.33 -2.81
N LEU A 271 -3.29 -1.72 -3.53
CA LEU A 271 -2.03 -0.97 -3.67
C LEU A 271 -2.06 -0.21 -4.99
N VAL A 272 -1.73 1.08 -4.94
CA VAL A 272 -1.54 1.91 -6.14
C VAL A 272 -0.06 2.29 -6.23
N LEU A 273 0.61 1.77 -7.25
CA LEU A 273 2.06 1.90 -7.45
C LEU A 273 2.35 2.79 -8.67
N PRO A 274 3.51 3.46 -8.71
CA PRO A 274 3.93 4.18 -9.89
C PRO A 274 4.20 3.23 -11.05
N TRP A 275 4.01 3.74 -12.27
CA TRP A 275 4.56 3.11 -13.47
C TRP A 275 5.94 3.69 -13.79
N SER A 276 6.75 2.95 -14.54
CA SER A 276 8.07 3.43 -14.96
C SER A 276 7.93 4.66 -15.85
N LYS A 277 8.62 5.74 -15.50
CA LYS A 277 8.72 6.96 -16.33
C LYS A 277 10.01 7.02 -17.16
N ASP A 278 10.70 5.89 -17.35
CA ASP A 278 11.93 5.87 -18.15
C ASP A 278 11.61 6.18 -19.61
N PRO A 279 12.09 7.31 -20.18
CA PRO A 279 11.76 7.71 -21.55
C PRO A 279 12.34 6.75 -22.60
N ASN A 280 13.26 5.86 -22.22
CA ASN A 280 13.82 4.84 -23.11
C ASN A 280 12.95 3.58 -23.19
N ILE A 281 11.90 3.49 -22.36
CA ILE A 281 10.93 2.40 -22.37
C ILE A 281 9.68 2.95 -23.05
N ASN A 282 9.39 2.46 -24.27
CA ASN A 282 8.15 2.76 -24.99
C ASN A 282 6.93 2.05 -24.36
N ASP A 283 6.76 2.16 -23.05
CA ASP A 283 5.57 1.66 -22.35
C ASP A 283 4.59 2.82 -22.15
N ILE A 284 3.30 2.49 -22.05
CA ILE A 284 2.25 3.49 -21.84
C ILE A 284 2.33 3.94 -20.38
N ASP A 285 2.40 5.24 -20.15
CA ASP A 285 2.39 5.83 -18.80
C ASP A 285 1.09 5.53 -18.05
N GLY A 286 1.15 5.55 -16.73
CA GLY A 286 0.00 5.26 -15.88
C GLY A 286 0.36 4.85 -14.47
N LYS A 287 -0.46 3.96 -13.90
CA LYS A 287 -0.29 3.40 -12.55
C LYS A 287 -0.44 1.89 -12.58
N PHE A 288 0.23 1.20 -11.66
CA PHE A 288 0.05 -0.24 -11.47
C PHE A 288 -0.77 -0.50 -10.22
N VAL A 289 -1.92 -1.15 -10.38
CA VAL A 289 -2.82 -1.47 -9.27
C VAL A 289 -2.65 -2.94 -8.91
N THR A 290 -2.50 -3.24 -7.62
CA THR A 290 -2.51 -4.61 -7.10
C THR A 290 -3.56 -4.74 -6.01
N ILE A 291 -4.50 -5.65 -6.20
CA ILE A 291 -5.61 -5.92 -5.29
C ILE A 291 -5.42 -7.30 -4.68
N ILE A 292 -5.55 -7.39 -3.36
CA ILE A 292 -5.50 -8.64 -2.60
C ILE A 292 -6.80 -8.76 -1.80
N LEU A 293 -7.63 -9.74 -2.17
CA LEU A 293 -8.96 -9.96 -1.62
C LEU A 293 -9.25 -11.46 -1.52
N PRO A 294 -10.31 -11.87 -0.81
CA PRO A 294 -10.79 -13.25 -0.83
C PRO A 294 -10.99 -13.79 -2.26
N GLU A 295 -10.61 -15.05 -2.47
CA GLU A 295 -10.60 -15.68 -3.80
C GLU A 295 -11.99 -15.73 -4.46
N ASP A 296 -13.03 -15.92 -3.65
CA ASP A 296 -14.44 -15.95 -4.06
C ASP A 296 -14.97 -14.57 -4.48
N GLU A 297 -14.48 -13.50 -3.86
CA GLU A 297 -14.80 -12.11 -4.22
C GLU A 297 -14.05 -11.68 -5.50
N MET A 298 -12.79 -12.13 -5.65
CA MET A 298 -11.88 -11.70 -6.72
C MET A 298 -12.41 -11.98 -8.14
N VAL A 299 -13.17 -13.06 -8.34
CA VAL A 299 -13.73 -13.41 -9.65
C VAL A 299 -14.77 -12.38 -10.09
N LYS A 300 -15.69 -12.01 -9.19
CA LYS A 300 -16.73 -11.02 -9.44
C LYS A 300 -16.14 -9.62 -9.60
N LEU A 301 -15.15 -9.26 -8.76
CA LEU A 301 -14.48 -7.96 -8.85
C LEU A 301 -13.83 -7.72 -10.22
N LYS A 302 -13.19 -8.74 -10.80
CA LYS A 302 -12.60 -8.62 -12.15
C LYS A 302 -13.65 -8.31 -13.22
N TYR A 303 -14.89 -8.73 -13.03
CA TYR A 303 -15.98 -8.40 -13.93
C TYR A 303 -16.42 -6.95 -13.73
N GLU A 304 -16.66 -6.52 -12.49
CA GLU A 304 -17.04 -5.13 -12.17
C GLU A 304 -15.99 -4.12 -12.63
N LEU A 305 -14.70 -4.39 -12.39
CA LEU A 305 -13.62 -3.51 -12.83
C LEU A 305 -13.58 -3.36 -14.35
N LYS A 306 -13.80 -4.42 -15.12
CA LYS A 306 -13.80 -4.33 -16.59
C LYS A 306 -14.95 -3.50 -17.16
N MET A 307 -16.05 -3.37 -16.43
CA MET A 307 -17.21 -2.59 -16.86
C MET A 307 -17.07 -1.11 -16.47
N ASN A 308 -16.28 -0.81 -15.44
CA ASN A 308 -16.25 0.52 -14.82
C ASN A 308 -14.88 1.23 -14.88
N VAL A 309 -13.77 0.55 -15.21
CA VAL A 309 -12.38 1.06 -15.21
C VAL A 309 -11.67 0.75 -16.52
#